data_AF-A0A0F0H1I9-F1
#
_entry.id   AF-A0A0F0H1I9-F1
#
_cell.length_a   1.000
_cell.length_b   1.000
_cell.length_c   1.000
_cell.angle_alpha   90.00
_cell.angle_beta   90.00
_cell.angle_gamma   90.00
#
_symmetry.space_group_name_H-M   'P 1'
#
loop_
_entity.id
_entity.type
_entity.pdbx_description
1 polymer ?
#
loop_
_entity_poly.entity_id
_entity_poly.type
_entity_poly.pdbx_seq_one_letter_code
_entity_poly.pdbx_strand_id
1 'polypeptide(L)'
;MLLVRMLIWTPLNAAELQKAMHSGNVGPAALVPVQSGTVLLPPPGTRLGEAAYMTNRVRKIAGSGAALAVWNDEAALLYLFTTTIGRASMWGSREAVLRLSAQVKQSGPVGRLFDRSTAGLVNLREKEKWQLDAIDKLTALYPAASRKGPLERIRDFENGRHAIPDFFRTAGLPEVAQVAELTEQGRADGVLQPLEPPRAQLWPLALFLPLIVLTALATVLLHIPTVIYYLVGALLIVLLTGALVMLRRRLVRTKPINTVLPVIPVTQGAAPTD
;
A
#
# COMPACT_ATOMS: atom_id res chain seq x y z
N MET A 1 13.42 -11.16 -12.49
CA MET A 1 12.30 -11.15 -11.50
C MET A 1 11.77 -9.72 -11.51
N LEU A 2 10.52 -9.48 -11.92
CA LEU A 2 9.96 -8.12 -11.99
C LEU A 2 9.92 -7.55 -10.57
N LEU A 3 10.65 -6.46 -10.33
CA LEU A 3 10.74 -5.86 -9.02
C LEU A 3 9.58 -4.88 -8.84
N VAL A 4 8.66 -5.21 -7.93
CA VAL A 4 7.51 -4.35 -7.62
C VAL A 4 7.96 -3.22 -6.73
N ARG A 5 7.65 -1.99 -7.13
CA ARG A 5 7.89 -0.77 -6.36
C ARG A 5 6.57 -0.23 -5.81
N MET A 6 6.66 0.39 -4.63
CA MET A 6 5.54 1.05 -3.98
C MET A 6 5.97 2.44 -3.49
N LEU A 7 5.07 3.38 -3.61
CA LEU A 7 5.26 4.74 -3.13
C LEU A 7 3.93 5.26 -2.60
N ILE A 8 3.95 5.92 -1.45
CA ILE A 8 2.79 6.64 -0.92
C ILE A 8 3.17 8.12 -0.87
N TRP A 9 2.32 9.01 -1.36
CA TRP A 9 2.54 10.45 -1.26
C TRP A 9 1.40 11.12 -0.49
N THR A 10 1.72 12.13 0.30
CA THR A 10 0.76 12.95 1.02
C THR A 10 1.29 14.39 1.12
N PRO A 11 0.41 15.41 1.11
CA PRO A 11 0.84 16.80 1.24
C PRO A 11 1.33 17.18 2.64
N LEU A 12 1.25 16.27 3.63
CA LEU A 12 1.68 16.53 5.00
C LEU A 12 3.22 16.57 5.14
N ASN A 13 3.72 17.41 6.05
CA ASN A 13 5.13 17.48 6.42
C ASN A 13 5.63 16.18 7.07
N ALA A 14 6.86 15.78 6.76
CA ALA A 14 7.49 14.55 7.25
C ALA A 14 7.59 14.49 8.77
N ALA A 15 7.88 15.59 9.47
CA ALA A 15 8.01 15.61 10.92
C ALA A 15 6.66 15.33 11.62
N GLU A 16 5.60 15.99 11.16
CA GLU A 16 4.24 15.79 11.66
C GLU A 16 3.74 14.38 11.34
N LEU A 17 4.00 13.93 10.11
CA LEU A 17 3.63 12.61 9.64
C LEU A 17 4.36 11.50 10.42
N GLN A 18 5.67 11.65 10.66
CA GLN A 18 6.48 10.67 11.40
C GLN A 18 5.92 10.46 12.81
N LYS A 19 5.65 11.54 13.54
CA LYS A 19 5.09 11.50 14.90
C LYS A 19 3.68 10.89 14.92
N ALA A 20 2.83 11.29 13.98
CA ALA A 20 1.45 10.80 13.89
C ALA A 20 1.37 9.33 13.45
N MET A 21 2.26 8.88 12.58
CA MET A 21 2.34 7.49 12.14
C MET A 21 2.85 6.58 13.26
N HIS A 22 3.90 7.00 13.99
CA HIS A 22 4.43 6.23 15.11
C HIS A 22 3.41 6.08 16.24
N SER A 23 2.79 7.18 16.67
CA SER A 23 1.69 7.13 17.65
C SER A 23 0.51 6.30 17.16
N GLY A 24 0.24 6.31 15.85
CA GLY A 24 -0.79 5.52 15.19
C GLY A 24 -0.42 4.05 14.93
N ASN A 25 0.78 3.58 15.29
CA ASN A 25 1.34 2.27 14.94
C ASN A 25 1.26 1.94 13.44
N VAL A 26 1.58 2.93 12.60
CA VAL A 26 1.62 2.81 11.14
C VAL A 26 3.07 2.78 10.69
N GLY A 27 3.48 1.71 10.01
CA GLY A 27 4.85 1.50 9.55
C GLY A 27 5.20 0.02 9.44
N PRO A 28 6.44 -0.32 9.05
CA PRO A 28 7.54 0.60 8.73
C PRO A 28 7.46 1.18 7.31
N ALA A 29 8.07 2.34 7.10
CA ALA A 29 8.32 2.94 5.79
C ALA A 29 9.40 4.02 5.91
N ALA A 30 10.25 4.18 4.90
CA ALA A 30 11.12 5.35 4.86
C ALA A 30 10.32 6.60 4.47
N LEU A 31 10.56 7.71 5.14
CA LEU A 31 9.95 9.01 4.87
C LEU A 31 10.94 9.88 4.10
N VAL A 32 10.48 10.46 3.02
CA VAL A 32 11.28 11.27 2.10
C VAL A 32 10.59 12.63 1.99
N PRO A 33 11.08 13.67 2.70
CA PRO A 33 10.48 15.00 2.62
C PRO A 33 10.73 15.58 1.22
N VAL A 34 9.67 16.14 0.64
CA VAL A 34 9.69 16.80 -0.67
C VAL A 34 8.96 18.15 -0.57
N GLN A 35 9.12 19.03 -1.56
CA GLN A 35 8.51 20.36 -1.52
C GLN A 35 6.97 20.30 -1.40
N SER A 36 6.36 19.33 -2.06
CA SER A 36 4.91 19.12 -2.06
C SER A 36 4.37 18.33 -0.86
N GLY A 37 5.22 17.95 0.11
CA GLY A 37 4.83 17.18 1.30
C GLY A 37 5.80 16.06 1.64
N THR A 38 5.31 14.83 1.75
CA THR A 38 6.14 13.67 2.10
C THR A 38 5.82 12.48 1.23
N VAL A 39 6.88 11.82 0.76
CA VAL A 39 6.82 10.52 0.13
C VAL A 39 7.19 9.44 1.17
N LEU A 40 6.38 8.39 1.27
CA LEU A 40 6.65 7.22 2.06
C LEU A 40 6.99 6.05 1.14
N LEU A 41 8.06 5.35 1.47
CA LEU A 41 8.54 4.18 0.75
C LEU A 41 8.38 2.95 1.65
N PRO A 42 7.34 2.12 1.43
CA PRO A 42 7.18 0.87 2.16
C PRO A 42 8.31 -0.13 1.83
N PRO A 43 8.64 -1.05 2.76
CA PRO A 43 9.57 -2.15 2.49
C PRO A 43 9.15 -2.98 1.27
N PRO A 44 10.09 -3.58 0.49
CA PRO A 44 9.79 -4.35 -0.71
C PRO A 44 8.87 -5.57 -0.49
N GLY A 45 8.80 -6.06 0.76
CA GLY A 45 7.91 -7.17 1.15
C GLY A 45 6.47 -6.77 1.52
N THR A 46 6.17 -5.47 1.53
CA THR A 46 4.86 -4.93 1.91
C THR A 46 3.78 -5.38 0.93
N ARG A 47 2.65 -5.89 1.44
CA ARG A 47 1.52 -6.32 0.59
C ARG A 47 0.64 -5.14 0.19
N LEU A 48 -0.09 -5.26 -0.93
CA LEU A 48 -1.02 -4.21 -1.38
C LEU A 48 -2.02 -3.79 -0.29
N GLY A 49 -2.58 -4.76 0.44
CA GLY A 49 -3.53 -4.48 1.51
C GLY A 49 -2.90 -3.73 2.70
N GLU A 50 -1.62 -3.98 2.99
CA GLU A 50 -0.88 -3.28 4.04
C GLU A 50 -0.54 -1.85 3.60
N ALA A 51 -0.07 -1.69 2.36
CA ALA A 51 0.16 -0.37 1.76
C ALA A 51 -1.13 0.45 1.71
N ALA A 52 -2.26 -0.12 1.26
CA ALA A 52 -3.56 0.55 1.25
C ALA A 52 -4.04 0.94 2.66
N TYR A 53 -3.81 0.07 3.67
CA TYR A 53 -4.08 0.40 5.06
C TYR A 53 -3.23 1.59 5.53
N MET A 54 -1.93 1.58 5.24
CA MET A 54 -1.02 2.67 5.56
C MET A 54 -1.49 3.97 4.89
N THR A 55 -1.77 3.95 3.58
CA THR A 55 -2.26 5.12 2.84
C THR A 55 -3.56 5.67 3.41
N ASN A 56 -4.53 4.82 3.77
CA ASN A 56 -5.77 5.27 4.40
C ASN A 56 -5.53 5.87 5.80
N ARG A 57 -4.55 5.36 6.56
CA ARG A 57 -4.15 5.98 7.84
C ARG A 57 -3.47 7.31 7.63
N VAL A 58 -2.53 7.41 6.68
CA VAL A 58 -1.88 8.66 6.29
C VAL A 58 -2.92 9.70 5.88
N ARG A 59 -3.89 9.33 5.05
CA ARG A 59 -5.03 10.19 4.70
C ARG A 59 -5.79 10.69 5.93
N LYS A 60 -6.12 9.80 6.88
CA LYS A 60 -6.83 10.19 8.12
C LYS A 60 -6.00 11.13 9.00
N ILE A 61 -4.68 10.98 8.99
CA ILE A 61 -3.75 11.85 9.72
C ILE A 61 -3.67 13.22 9.04
N ALA A 62 -3.51 13.25 7.71
CA ALA A 62 -3.36 14.48 6.93
C ALA A 62 -4.67 15.27 6.77
N GLY A 63 -5.83 14.65 6.97
CA GLY A 63 -7.14 15.29 6.83
C GLY A 63 -7.58 15.60 5.39
N SER A 64 -6.68 15.48 4.42
CA SER A 64 -6.93 15.78 3.00
C SER A 64 -6.95 14.51 2.13
N GLY A 65 -5.78 13.88 1.97
CA GLY A 65 -5.57 12.82 1.00
C GLY A 65 -4.24 12.11 1.09
N ALA A 66 -4.16 10.97 0.41
CA ALA A 66 -2.91 10.32 0.08
C ALA A 66 -3.01 9.59 -1.27
N ALA A 67 -1.91 9.54 -2.00
CA ALA A 67 -1.76 8.74 -3.21
C ALA A 67 -0.94 7.49 -2.89
N LEU A 68 -1.32 6.34 -3.44
CA LEU A 68 -0.55 5.10 -3.42
C LEU A 68 -0.26 4.67 -4.84
N ALA A 69 1.00 4.70 -5.24
CA ALA A 69 1.49 4.20 -6.50
C ALA A 69 2.14 2.82 -6.30
N VAL A 70 1.86 1.90 -7.23
CA VAL A 70 2.44 0.56 -7.28
C VAL A 70 2.76 0.24 -8.73
N TRP A 71 4.00 -0.11 -9.04
CA TRP A 71 4.39 -0.35 -10.43
C TRP A 71 5.51 -1.38 -10.56
N ASN A 72 5.67 -1.90 -11.77
CA ASN A 72 6.81 -2.70 -12.22
C ASN A 72 7.13 -2.31 -13.68
N ASP A 73 7.98 -3.05 -14.36
CA ASP A 73 8.39 -2.72 -15.74
C ASP A 73 7.22 -2.75 -16.74
N GLU A 74 6.17 -3.53 -16.47
CA GLU A 74 5.09 -3.83 -17.42
C GLU A 74 3.78 -3.09 -17.14
N ALA A 75 3.49 -2.76 -15.87
CA ALA A 75 2.23 -2.15 -15.45
C ALA A 75 2.41 -1.21 -14.26
N ALA A 76 1.43 -0.31 -14.10
CA ALA A 76 1.34 0.59 -12.97
C ALA A 76 -0.10 0.75 -12.47
N LEU A 77 -0.24 0.99 -11.17
CA LEU A 77 -1.48 1.22 -10.45
C LEU A 77 -1.31 2.47 -9.58
N LEU A 78 -2.23 3.43 -9.68
CA LEU A 78 -2.28 4.60 -8.81
C LEU A 78 -3.63 4.68 -8.12
N TYR A 79 -3.64 4.61 -6.80
CA TYR A 79 -4.82 4.76 -5.97
C TYR A 79 -4.81 6.14 -5.31
N LEU A 80 -5.87 6.92 -5.50
CA LEU A 80 -6.05 8.19 -4.81
C LEU A 80 -7.10 8.05 -3.72
N PHE A 81 -6.64 8.17 -2.47
CA PHE A 81 -7.46 8.08 -1.28
C PHE A 81 -7.90 9.48 -0.86
N THR A 82 -8.90 10.05 -1.54
CA THR A 82 -9.68 11.20 -1.03
C THR A 82 -10.78 10.74 -0.07
N THR A 83 -11.28 9.51 -0.26
CA THR A 83 -12.27 8.85 0.60
C THR A 83 -11.78 7.45 1.02
N THR A 84 -12.60 6.67 1.74
CA THR A 84 -12.20 5.37 2.32
C THR A 84 -11.95 4.30 1.27
N ILE A 85 -12.44 4.52 0.06
CA ILE A 85 -12.25 3.64 -1.08
C ILE A 85 -11.43 4.40 -2.13
N GLY A 86 -10.15 4.06 -2.24
CA GLY A 86 -9.32 4.51 -3.35
C GLY A 86 -9.67 3.70 -4.61
N ARG A 87 -10.09 4.37 -5.67
CA ARG A 87 -10.17 3.76 -7.01
C ARG A 87 -8.80 3.86 -7.67
N ALA A 88 -8.42 2.80 -8.40
CA ALA A 88 -7.11 2.72 -9.04
C ALA A 88 -7.19 3.17 -10.49
N SER A 89 -6.34 4.12 -10.87
CA SER A 89 -5.94 4.29 -12.27
C SER A 89 -4.89 3.24 -12.60
N MET A 90 -4.94 2.71 -13.83
CA MET A 90 -4.11 1.59 -14.23
C MET A 90 -3.44 1.91 -15.56
N TRP A 91 -2.20 1.45 -15.74
CA TRP A 91 -1.43 1.56 -16.98
C TRP A 91 -0.74 0.23 -17.30
N GLY A 92 -0.46 0.01 -18.59
CA GLY A 92 -0.04 -1.29 -19.14
C GLY A 92 -1.19 -2.12 -19.73
N SER A 93 -0.84 -3.31 -20.22
CA SER A 93 -1.79 -4.29 -20.76
C SER A 93 -2.63 -4.91 -19.64
N ARG A 94 -3.80 -5.47 -20.01
CA ARG A 94 -4.69 -6.12 -19.04
C ARG A 94 -3.99 -7.25 -18.29
N GLU A 95 -3.24 -8.08 -19.00
CA GLU A 95 -2.50 -9.21 -18.45
C GLU A 95 -1.39 -8.74 -17.50
N ALA A 96 -0.67 -7.66 -17.85
CA ALA A 96 0.37 -7.09 -17.02
C ALA A 96 -0.18 -6.50 -15.72
N VAL A 97 -1.31 -5.77 -15.79
CA VAL A 97 -2.00 -5.21 -14.62
C VAL A 97 -2.49 -6.31 -13.67
N LEU A 98 -3.07 -7.40 -14.20
CA LEU A 98 -3.51 -8.53 -13.38
C LEU A 98 -2.33 -9.26 -12.75
N ARG A 99 -1.23 -9.43 -13.49
CA ARG A 99 0.00 -10.03 -12.98
C ARG A 99 0.61 -9.20 -11.85
N LEU A 100 0.68 -7.88 -12.03
CA LEU A 100 1.12 -6.95 -11.00
C LEU A 100 0.23 -7.05 -9.76
N SER A 101 -1.10 -6.95 -9.92
CA SER A 101 -2.06 -7.07 -8.82
C SER A 101 -1.87 -8.38 -8.03
N ALA A 102 -1.74 -9.52 -8.72
CA ALA A 102 -1.52 -10.82 -8.09
C ALA A 102 -0.17 -10.90 -7.35
N GLN A 103 0.89 -10.31 -7.93
CA GLN A 103 2.23 -10.26 -7.33
C GLN A 103 2.21 -9.43 -6.04
N VAL A 104 1.55 -8.27 -6.07
CA VAL A 104 1.53 -7.32 -4.95
C VAL A 104 0.61 -7.78 -3.81
N LYS A 105 -0.49 -8.46 -4.14
CA LYS A 105 -1.37 -9.08 -3.13
C LYS A 105 -0.72 -10.29 -2.44
N GLN A 106 0.37 -10.83 -3.01
CA GLN A 106 0.94 -12.14 -2.63
C GLN A 106 -0.16 -13.22 -2.58
N SER A 107 -1.12 -13.14 -3.50
CA SER A 107 -2.28 -14.02 -3.55
C SER A 107 -1.81 -15.47 -3.66
N GLY A 108 -2.23 -16.31 -2.70
CA GLY A 108 -2.11 -17.76 -2.80
C GLY A 108 -2.88 -18.30 -4.02
N PRO A 109 -2.81 -19.61 -4.31
CA PRO A 109 -3.42 -20.22 -5.50
C PRO A 109 -4.91 -19.84 -5.70
N VAL A 110 -5.67 -19.81 -4.60
CA VAL A 110 -7.10 -19.45 -4.58
C VAL A 110 -7.33 -17.96 -4.87
N GLY A 111 -6.49 -17.07 -4.35
CA GLY A 111 -6.61 -15.62 -4.59
C GLY A 111 -6.33 -15.26 -6.06
N ARG A 112 -5.43 -15.98 -6.72
CA ARG A 112 -5.17 -15.80 -8.17
C ARG A 112 -6.37 -16.22 -9.03
N LEU A 113 -7.11 -17.25 -8.58
CA LEU A 113 -8.32 -17.70 -9.26
C LEU A 113 -9.45 -16.65 -9.13
N PHE A 114 -9.60 -16.07 -7.93
CA PHE A 114 -10.57 -15.00 -7.67
C PHE A 114 -10.23 -13.70 -8.42
N ASP A 115 -8.95 -13.33 -8.49
CA ASP A 115 -8.48 -12.19 -9.27
C ASP A 115 -8.74 -12.40 -10.77
N ARG A 116 -8.59 -13.63 -11.29
CA ARG A 116 -8.95 -13.96 -12.68
C ARG A 116 -10.46 -13.91 -12.95
N SER A 117 -11.30 -14.34 -12.01
CA SER A 117 -12.76 -14.27 -12.19
C SER A 117 -13.29 -12.83 -12.11
N THR A 118 -12.64 -11.96 -11.34
CA THR A 118 -13.01 -10.54 -11.24
C THR A 118 -12.35 -9.67 -12.30
N ALA A 119 -11.29 -10.15 -12.95
CA ALA A 119 -10.63 -9.50 -14.09
C ALA A 119 -11.56 -9.18 -15.27
N GLY A 120 -12.65 -9.95 -15.43
CA GLY A 120 -13.72 -9.72 -16.42
C GLY A 120 -14.38 -8.34 -16.29
N LEU A 121 -14.34 -7.75 -15.10
CA LEU A 121 -15.00 -6.49 -14.76
C LEU A 121 -14.11 -5.25 -14.97
N VAL A 122 -12.81 -5.43 -15.24
CA VAL A 122 -11.90 -4.32 -15.56
C VAL A 122 -12.11 -3.95 -17.03
N ASN A 123 -13.14 -3.15 -17.28
CA ASN A 123 -13.52 -2.74 -18.61
C ASN A 123 -12.57 -1.62 -19.11
N LEU A 124 -11.97 -1.79 -20.28
CA LEU A 124 -11.03 -0.81 -20.85
C LEU A 124 -11.67 0.58 -21.05
N ARG A 125 -13.00 0.64 -21.25
CA ARG A 125 -13.77 1.90 -21.31
C ARG A 125 -13.83 2.64 -19.97
N GLU A 126 -13.71 1.95 -18.85
CA GLU A 126 -13.69 2.58 -17.52
C GLU A 126 -12.29 3.10 -17.14
N LYS A 127 -11.24 2.60 -17.82
CA LYS A 127 -9.84 3.02 -17.62
C LYS A 127 -9.67 4.53 -17.79
N GLU A 128 -10.15 5.08 -18.90
CA GLU A 128 -10.04 6.52 -19.20
C GLU A 128 -10.82 7.35 -18.15
N LYS A 129 -12.04 6.93 -17.80
CA LYS A 129 -12.84 7.58 -16.75
C LYS A 129 -12.13 7.60 -15.39
N TRP A 130 -11.45 6.51 -15.02
CA TRP A 130 -10.72 6.43 -13.75
C TRP A 130 -9.41 7.20 -13.77
N GLN A 131 -8.76 7.34 -14.91
CA GLN A 131 -7.58 8.20 -15.05
C GLN A 131 -7.99 9.68 -14.96
N LEU A 132 -9.12 10.08 -15.57
CA LEU A 132 -9.69 11.43 -15.42
C LEU A 132 -10.04 11.74 -13.97
N ASP A 133 -10.77 10.83 -13.30
CA ASP A 133 -11.12 10.94 -11.87
C ASP A 133 -9.87 11.08 -10.98
N ALA A 134 -8.78 10.41 -11.34
CA ALA A 134 -7.52 10.54 -10.62
C ALA A 134 -6.88 11.92 -10.78
N ILE A 135 -6.89 12.49 -11.98
CA ILE A 135 -6.36 13.84 -12.20
C ILE A 135 -7.19 14.86 -11.41
N ASP A 136 -8.51 14.74 -11.44
CA ASP A 136 -9.41 15.62 -10.69
C ASP A 136 -9.18 15.49 -9.18
N LYS A 137 -9.04 14.26 -8.66
CA LYS A 137 -8.73 14.02 -7.25
C LYS A 137 -7.35 14.53 -6.85
N LEU A 138 -6.32 14.36 -7.69
CA LEU A 138 -5.00 14.88 -7.40
C LEU A 138 -5.00 16.41 -7.33
N THR A 139 -5.69 17.06 -8.27
CA THR A 139 -5.86 18.53 -8.29
C THR A 139 -6.63 19.00 -7.05
N ALA A 140 -7.65 18.25 -6.60
CA ALA A 140 -8.35 18.55 -5.36
C ALA A 140 -7.46 18.37 -4.11
N LEU A 141 -6.54 17.40 -4.13
CA LEU A 141 -5.61 17.14 -3.02
C LEU A 141 -4.46 18.14 -2.94
N TYR A 142 -3.99 18.62 -4.08
CA TYR A 142 -2.94 19.62 -4.19
C TYR A 142 -3.30 20.59 -5.31
N PRO A 143 -3.96 21.72 -4.99
CA PRO A 143 -4.46 22.67 -6.00
C PRO A 143 -3.37 23.28 -6.90
N ALA A 144 -2.12 23.27 -6.45
CA ALA A 144 -0.97 23.69 -7.25
C ALA A 144 -0.56 22.63 -8.31
N ALA A 145 -1.12 21.42 -8.27
CA ALA A 145 -0.91 20.41 -9.31
C ALA A 145 -1.58 20.83 -10.62
N SER A 146 -0.88 20.58 -11.74
CA SER A 146 -1.41 20.85 -13.07
C SER A 146 -2.43 19.79 -13.47
N ARG A 147 -3.67 20.22 -13.73
CA ARG A 147 -4.71 19.38 -14.35
C ARG A 147 -4.43 19.12 -15.83
N LYS A 148 -3.90 20.13 -16.55
CA LYS A 148 -3.76 20.11 -18.00
C LYS A 148 -2.68 19.12 -18.47
N GLY A 149 -1.54 19.07 -17.79
CA GLY A 149 -0.40 18.22 -18.18
C GLY A 149 -0.72 16.72 -18.21
N PRO A 150 -1.27 16.14 -17.14
CA PRO A 150 -1.63 14.72 -17.11
C PRO A 150 -2.76 14.37 -18.10
N LEU A 151 -3.70 15.29 -18.34
CA LEU A 151 -4.80 15.08 -19.29
C LEU A 151 -4.31 14.94 -20.73
N GLU A 152 -3.36 15.80 -21.14
CA GLU A 152 -2.82 15.79 -22.50
C GLU A 152 -2.00 14.54 -22.81
N ARG A 153 -1.41 13.92 -21.79
CA ARG A 153 -0.50 12.76 -21.93
C ARG A 153 -1.07 11.45 -21.39
N ILE A 154 -2.35 11.44 -21.01
CA ILE A 154 -3.02 10.30 -20.37
C ILE A 154 -2.96 9.00 -21.21
N ARG A 155 -2.89 9.17 -22.54
CA ARG A 155 -2.81 8.11 -23.55
C ARG A 155 -1.38 7.64 -23.84
N ASP A 156 -0.37 8.46 -23.49
CA ASP A 156 1.04 8.16 -23.77
C ASP A 156 1.66 7.22 -22.74
N PHE A 157 0.98 7.00 -21.61
CA PHE A 157 1.43 6.13 -20.51
C PHE A 157 1.18 4.64 -20.83
N GLU A 158 1.78 4.15 -21.92
CA GLU A 158 1.70 2.73 -22.31
C GLU A 158 2.68 1.85 -21.50
N ASN A 159 3.83 2.41 -21.10
CA ASN A 159 4.88 1.71 -20.37
C ASN A 159 4.70 1.83 -18.85
N GLY A 160 4.45 0.70 -18.17
CA GLY A 160 4.27 0.66 -16.72
C GLY A 160 5.44 1.22 -15.91
N ARG A 161 6.67 1.04 -16.41
CA ARG A 161 7.91 1.54 -15.80
C ARG A 161 7.90 3.06 -15.57
N HIS A 162 7.61 3.83 -16.62
CA HIS A 162 7.67 5.29 -16.59
C HIS A 162 6.32 5.96 -16.29
N ALA A 163 5.22 5.20 -16.30
CA ALA A 163 3.88 5.73 -16.07
C ALA A 163 3.74 6.52 -14.76
N ILE A 164 4.33 6.03 -13.65
CA ILE A 164 4.25 6.72 -12.36
C ILE A 164 5.12 7.98 -12.32
N PRO A 165 6.43 7.94 -12.64
CA PRO A 165 7.25 9.16 -12.73
C PRO A 165 6.66 10.22 -13.67
N ASP A 166 6.25 9.83 -14.88
CA ASP A 166 5.74 10.79 -15.87
C ASP A 166 4.39 11.38 -15.46
N PHE A 167 3.52 10.60 -14.82
CA PHE A 167 2.27 11.11 -14.27
C PHE A 167 2.52 12.20 -13.21
N PHE A 168 3.41 11.94 -12.23
CA PHE A 168 3.71 12.93 -11.20
C PHE A 168 4.42 14.18 -11.78
N ARG A 169 5.34 13.99 -12.72
CA ARG A 169 6.02 15.11 -13.40
C ARG A 169 5.04 15.99 -14.16
N THR A 170 4.15 15.38 -14.96
CA THR A 170 3.14 16.12 -15.73
C THR A 170 2.11 16.80 -14.83
N ALA A 171 1.82 16.21 -13.66
CA ALA A 171 0.97 16.80 -12.64
C ALA A 171 1.61 17.97 -11.88
N GLY A 172 2.87 18.35 -12.18
CA GLY A 172 3.57 19.42 -11.47
C GLY A 172 4.13 18.99 -10.12
N LEU A 173 4.40 17.71 -9.93
CA LEU A 173 5.06 17.13 -8.75
C LEU A 173 6.39 16.46 -9.15
N PRO A 174 7.36 17.23 -9.71
CA PRO A 174 8.61 16.66 -10.23
C PRO A 174 9.47 16.04 -9.14
N GLU A 175 9.37 16.49 -7.88
CA GLU A 175 10.10 15.92 -6.75
C GLU A 175 9.61 14.51 -6.42
N VAL A 176 8.29 14.27 -6.52
CA VAL A 176 7.68 12.95 -6.31
C VAL A 176 8.09 12.01 -7.44
N ALA A 177 8.12 12.52 -8.67
CA ALA A 177 8.62 11.77 -9.83
C ALA A 177 10.10 11.38 -9.64
N GLN A 178 10.94 12.31 -9.17
CA GLN A 178 12.35 12.04 -8.88
C GLN A 178 12.52 10.95 -7.82
N VAL A 179 11.72 10.97 -6.75
CA VAL A 179 11.76 9.90 -5.73
C VAL A 179 11.33 8.55 -6.32
N ALA A 180 10.32 8.53 -7.20
CA ALA A 180 9.91 7.30 -7.89
C ALA A 180 11.05 6.74 -8.77
N GLU A 181 11.77 7.58 -9.51
CA GLU A 181 12.91 7.19 -10.34
C GLU A 181 14.09 6.68 -9.53
N LEU A 182 14.44 7.37 -8.43
CA LEU A 182 15.50 6.92 -7.52
C LEU A 182 15.15 5.58 -6.86
N THR A 183 13.88 5.37 -6.55
CA THR A 183 13.37 4.10 -6.02
C THR A 183 13.48 2.99 -7.08
N GLU A 184 13.20 3.31 -8.33
CA GLU A 184 13.34 2.38 -9.46
C GLU A 184 14.80 1.95 -9.66
N GLN A 185 15.74 2.90 -9.57
CA GLN A 185 17.18 2.66 -9.63
C GLN A 185 17.72 1.86 -8.42
N GLY A 186 16.88 1.53 -7.44
CA GLY A 186 17.27 0.78 -6.24
C GLY A 186 18.06 1.59 -5.22
N ARG A 187 18.12 2.92 -5.36
CA ARG A 187 18.86 3.80 -4.42
C ARG A 187 18.29 3.72 -2.99
N ALA A 188 16.99 3.46 -2.87
CA ALA A 188 16.34 3.30 -1.58
C ALA A 188 16.47 1.86 -1.02
N ASP A 189 16.89 0.87 -1.82
CA ASP A 189 16.84 -0.55 -1.41
C ASP A 189 17.69 -0.84 -0.18
N GLY A 190 18.85 -0.20 -0.05
CA GLY A 190 19.73 -0.36 1.13
C GLY A 190 19.08 0.11 2.44
N VAL A 191 18.25 1.15 2.39
CA VAL A 191 17.52 1.66 3.56
C VAL A 191 16.22 0.88 3.79
N LEU A 192 15.60 0.38 2.72
CA LEU A 192 14.31 -0.32 2.79
C LEU A 192 14.42 -1.81 3.14
N GLN A 193 15.52 -2.48 2.79
CA GLN A 193 15.79 -3.88 3.13
C GLN A 193 15.82 -4.17 4.65
N PRO A 194 16.50 -3.37 5.50
CA PRO A 194 16.53 -3.60 6.94
C PRO A 194 15.21 -3.23 7.63
N LEU A 195 14.30 -2.51 6.95
CA LEU A 195 12.96 -2.27 7.46
C LEU A 195 12.15 -3.57 7.37
N GLU A 196 12.22 -4.38 8.44
CA GLU A 196 11.43 -5.59 8.55
C GLU A 196 9.93 -5.26 8.38
N PRO A 197 9.21 -5.83 7.40
CA PRO A 197 7.77 -5.74 7.40
C PRO A 197 7.25 -6.32 8.72
N PRO A 198 6.10 -5.87 9.24
CA PRO A 198 5.54 -6.39 10.47
C PRO A 198 5.05 -7.82 10.20
N ARG A 199 5.97 -8.78 10.24
CA ARG A 199 5.65 -10.20 10.10
C ARG A 199 4.77 -10.55 11.29
N ALA A 200 3.52 -10.91 11.01
CA ALA A 200 2.63 -11.46 12.01
C ALA A 200 3.35 -12.67 12.62
N GLN A 201 3.63 -12.62 13.92
CA GLN A 201 4.09 -13.79 14.64
C GLN A 201 3.07 -14.91 14.41
N LEU A 202 3.53 -16.09 14.01
CA LEU A 202 2.67 -17.20 13.59
C LEU A 202 2.11 -18.01 14.77
N TRP A 203 2.62 -17.80 15.99
CA TRP A 203 2.18 -18.53 17.17
C TRP A 203 0.67 -18.38 17.52
N PRO A 204 -0.01 -17.23 17.30
CA PRO A 204 -1.46 -17.14 17.54
C PRO A 204 -2.25 -18.01 16.56
N LEU A 205 -1.79 -18.13 15.30
CA LEU A 205 -2.37 -19.07 14.32
C LEU A 205 -2.16 -20.53 14.76
N ALA A 206 -0.97 -20.83 15.31
CA ALA A 206 -0.65 -22.17 15.80
C ALA A 206 -1.49 -22.59 17.03
N LEU A 207 -1.88 -21.65 17.90
CA LEU A 207 -2.80 -21.91 19.03
C LEU A 207 -4.27 -22.01 18.62
N PHE A 208 -4.61 -21.39 17.49
CA PHE A 208 -6.01 -21.27 17.09
C PHE A 208 -6.57 -22.54 16.46
N LEU A 209 -5.73 -23.25 15.71
CA LEU A 209 -6.08 -24.54 15.10
C LEU A 209 -6.46 -25.61 16.15
N PRO A 210 -5.67 -25.85 17.22
CA PRO A 210 -6.08 -26.76 18.28
C PRO A 210 -7.32 -26.26 19.05
N LEU A 211 -7.49 -24.94 19.19
CA LEU A 211 -8.69 -24.39 19.82
C LEU A 211 -9.96 -24.73 19.02
N ILE A 212 -9.97 -24.53 17.69
CA ILE A 212 -11.09 -24.92 16.82
C ILE A 212 -11.39 -26.41 16.93
N VAL A 213 -10.35 -27.25 16.89
CA VAL A 213 -10.49 -28.71 17.01
C VAL A 213 -11.10 -29.08 18.36
N LEU A 214 -10.69 -28.42 19.44
CA LEU A 214 -11.21 -28.66 20.78
C LEU A 214 -12.67 -28.18 20.92
N THR A 215 -13.04 -27.06 20.29
CA THR A 215 -14.44 -26.61 20.21
C THR A 215 -15.31 -27.60 19.44
N ALA A 216 -14.82 -28.10 18.30
CA ALA A 216 -15.53 -29.10 17.50
C ALA A 216 -15.72 -30.40 18.29
N LEU A 217 -14.67 -30.87 18.97
CA LEU A 217 -14.71 -32.06 19.81
C LEU A 217 -15.70 -31.92 20.97
N ALA A 218 -15.68 -30.78 21.68
CA ALA A 218 -16.63 -30.50 22.76
C ALA A 218 -18.09 -30.44 22.27
N THR A 219 -18.31 -29.91 21.06
CA THR A 219 -19.66 -29.83 20.46
C THR A 219 -20.23 -31.23 20.23
N VAL A 220 -19.39 -32.15 19.72
CA VAL A 220 -19.77 -33.56 19.49
C VAL A 220 -20.00 -34.31 20.81
N LEU A 221 -19.09 -34.17 21.78
CA LEU A 221 -19.18 -34.87 23.07
C LEU A 221 -20.40 -34.43 23.90
N LEU A 222 -20.69 -33.13 23.91
CA LEU A 222 -21.72 -32.53 24.76
C LEU A 222 -23.06 -32.34 24.04
N HIS A 223 -23.21 -32.83 22.80
CA HIS A 223 -24.42 -32.69 21.98
C HIS A 223 -24.91 -31.24 21.86
N ILE A 224 -23.95 -30.31 21.77
CA ILE A 224 -24.26 -28.89 21.71
C ILE A 224 -24.88 -28.57 20.33
N PRO A 225 -25.97 -27.77 20.29
CA PRO A 225 -26.56 -27.33 19.02
C PRO A 225 -25.54 -26.70 18.07
N THR A 226 -25.61 -27.06 16.78
CA THR A 226 -24.68 -26.59 15.74
C THR A 226 -24.61 -25.07 15.62
N VAL A 227 -25.71 -24.37 15.97
CA VAL A 227 -25.76 -22.90 16.00
C VAL A 227 -24.74 -22.32 16.99
N ILE A 228 -24.57 -22.95 18.16
CA ILE A 228 -23.62 -22.50 19.19
C ILE A 228 -22.18 -22.72 18.70
N TYR A 229 -21.92 -23.84 18.00
CA TYR A 229 -20.61 -24.08 17.38
C TYR A 229 -20.23 -22.97 16.38
N TYR A 230 -21.15 -22.58 15.49
CA TYR A 230 -20.88 -21.50 14.53
C TYR A 230 -20.69 -20.15 15.22
N LEU A 231 -21.46 -19.84 16.26
CA LEU A 231 -21.30 -18.61 17.04
C LEU A 231 -19.94 -18.55 17.74
N VAL A 232 -19.52 -19.64 18.40
CA VAL A 232 -18.21 -19.72 19.06
C VAL A 232 -17.09 -19.66 18.03
N GLY A 233 -17.21 -20.39 16.91
CA GLY A 233 -16.25 -20.33 15.81
C GLY A 233 -16.09 -18.92 15.23
N ALA A 234 -17.19 -18.21 15.00
CA ALA A 234 -17.17 -16.82 14.54
C ALA A 234 -16.51 -15.89 15.57
N LEU A 235 -16.85 -16.02 16.85
CA LEU A 235 -16.26 -15.21 17.93
C LEU A 235 -14.76 -15.45 18.03
N LEU A 236 -14.33 -16.70 17.98
CA LEU A 236 -12.91 -17.05 17.98
C LEU A 236 -12.20 -16.37 16.80
N ILE A 237 -12.78 -16.43 15.59
CA ILE A 237 -12.15 -15.83 14.39
C ILE A 237 -11.99 -14.31 14.58
N VAL A 238 -12.99 -13.65 15.13
CA VAL A 238 -12.92 -12.22 15.45
C VAL A 238 -11.81 -11.94 16.47
N LEU A 239 -11.70 -12.74 17.54
CA LEU A 239 -10.66 -12.61 18.55
C LEU A 239 -9.25 -12.83 17.98
N LEU A 240 -9.05 -13.87 17.15
CA LEU A 240 -7.77 -14.10 16.47
C LEU A 240 -7.39 -12.92 15.60
N THR A 241 -8.33 -12.44 14.78
CA THR A 241 -8.09 -11.32 13.87
C THR A 241 -7.72 -10.07 14.67
N GLY A 242 -8.42 -9.80 15.78
CA GLY A 242 -8.12 -8.72 16.72
C GLY A 242 -6.73 -8.85 17.37
N ALA A 243 -6.39 -10.04 17.86
CA ALA A 243 -5.10 -10.32 18.48
C ALA A 243 -3.93 -10.16 17.51
N LEU A 244 -4.07 -10.68 16.27
CA LEU A 244 -3.07 -10.51 15.22
C LEU A 244 -2.86 -9.03 14.86
N VAL A 245 -3.93 -8.25 14.78
CA VAL A 245 -3.85 -6.80 14.56
C VAL A 245 -3.16 -6.10 15.73
N MET A 246 -3.47 -6.47 16.97
CA MET A 246 -2.86 -5.89 18.18
C MET A 246 -1.36 -6.21 18.27
N LEU A 247 -0.96 -7.45 17.98
CA LEU A 247 0.45 -7.89 17.96
C LEU A 247 1.26 -7.15 16.90
N ARG A 248 0.71 -7.01 15.68
CA ARG A 248 1.34 -6.19 14.63
C ARG A 248 1.55 -4.74 15.07
N ARG A 249 0.58 -4.15 15.77
CA ARG A 249 0.69 -2.77 16.28
C ARG A 249 1.75 -2.63 17.37
N ARG A 250 1.93 -3.64 18.23
CA ARG A 250 2.97 -3.61 19.28
C ARG A 250 4.38 -3.56 18.71
N LEU A 251 4.66 -4.26 17.62
CA LEU A 251 5.99 -4.30 17.00
C LEU A 251 6.46 -2.92 16.50
N VAL A 252 5.53 -2.11 15.99
CA VAL A 252 5.80 -0.75 15.54
C VAL A 252 6.07 0.19 16.73
N ARG A 253 5.36 0.01 17.86
CA ARG A 253 5.47 0.86 19.04
C ARG A 253 6.79 0.70 19.81
N THR A 254 7.33 -0.51 19.84
CA THR A 254 8.50 -0.84 20.69
C THR A 254 9.83 -0.45 20.07
N LYS A 255 9.88 -0.23 18.75
CA LYS A 255 11.10 0.20 18.06
C LYS A 255 11.20 1.74 18.06
N PRO A 256 12.43 2.30 18.15
CA PRO A 256 12.64 3.75 18.06
C PRO A 256 12.05 4.33 16.76
N ILE A 257 11.54 5.56 16.83
CA ILE A 257 10.81 6.17 15.71
C ILE A 257 11.63 6.22 14.42
N ASN A 258 12.93 6.54 14.53
CA ASN A 258 13.87 6.64 13.42
C ASN A 258 14.25 5.27 12.83
N THR A 259 14.06 4.18 13.58
CA THR A 259 14.32 2.81 13.12
C THR A 259 13.13 2.26 12.31
N VAL A 260 11.93 2.76 12.56
CA VAL A 260 10.69 2.30 11.90
C VAL A 260 10.25 3.24 10.77
N LEU A 261 10.54 4.53 10.94
CA LEU A 261 10.23 5.61 10.03
C LEU A 261 11.47 6.47 9.78
N PRO A 262 12.53 5.93 9.15
CA PRO A 262 13.73 6.71 8.87
C PRO A 262 13.40 7.85 7.90
N VAL A 263 13.90 9.05 8.18
CA VAL A 263 13.78 10.19 7.27
C VAL A 263 15.01 10.22 6.37
N ILE A 264 14.81 10.04 5.06
CA ILE A 264 15.87 10.08 4.05
C ILE A 264 15.79 11.45 3.37
N PRO A 265 16.78 12.34 3.54
CA PRO A 265 16.81 13.58 2.77
C PRO A 265 16.99 13.27 1.29
N VAL A 266 16.21 13.91 0.41
CA VAL A 266 16.53 13.94 -1.03
C VAL A 266 17.64 14.96 -1.21
N THR A 267 18.87 14.57 -0.93
CA THR A 267 20.02 15.39 -1.32
C THR A 267 20.07 15.42 -2.85
N GLN A 268 19.92 16.61 -3.42
CA GLN A 268 20.22 16.85 -4.83
C GLN A 268 21.71 16.50 -5.06
N GLY A 269 21.98 15.27 -5.51
CA GLY A 269 23.31 14.85 -5.98
C GLY A 269 24.27 14.20 -4.97
N ALA A 270 23.91 13.94 -3.72
CA ALA A 270 24.77 13.19 -2.81
C ALA A 270 24.16 11.81 -2.49
N ALA A 271 24.80 10.76 -2.99
CA ALA A 271 24.60 9.41 -2.45
C ALA A 271 24.98 9.43 -0.96
N PRO A 272 24.28 8.68 -0.10
CA PRO A 272 24.78 8.44 1.25
C PRO A 272 26.06 7.61 1.11
N THR A 273 27.21 8.26 1.25
CA THR A 273 28.49 7.60 1.49
C THR A 273 28.57 7.29 2.98
N ASP A 274 28.64 5.98 3.25
CA ASP A 274 29.04 5.28 4.48
C ASP A 274 28.23 5.50 5.77
#